data_AF-A0AAE0ALA8-F1
#
_entry.id   AF-A0AAE0ALA8-F1
#
_cell.length_a   1.000
_cell.length_b   1.000
_cell.length_c   1.000
_cell.angle_alpha   90.00
_cell.angle_beta   90.00
_cell.angle_gamma   90.00
#
_symmetry.space_group_name_H-M   'P 1'
#
loop_
_entity.id
_entity.type
_entity.pdbx_description
1 polymer ?
#
loop_
_entity_poly.entity_id
_entity_poly.type
_entity_poly.pdbx_seq_one_letter_code
_entity_poly.pdbx_strand_id
1 'polypeptide(L)'
;MELVGEKYFEKLAMRSLFQDFYRNDNGSIIRCKMHDMVHDLAQYLTKNGCFNVEVDDIGEFRLNSYYEKARHSMIVLKENASFPISIFYENRLRSLVFHCDGWGSEHMYIETSKLFDHMSCLRALQFCYNSIKYVPIGVNKLIHLRYLDISENDDIKELPEVVYELYNLQTLNIKGCNNLTKLPKR
;
A
#
# COMPACT_ATOMS: atom_id res chain seq x y z
N MET A 1 15.79 13.71 2.01
CA MET A 1 15.68 12.23 2.03
C MET A 1 15.80 11.67 0.61
N GLU A 2 15.17 12.31 -0.37
CA GLU A 2 15.17 11.91 -1.79
C GLU A 2 16.56 11.81 -2.43
N LEU A 3 17.45 12.82 -2.28
CA LEU A 3 18.82 12.78 -2.85
C LEU A 3 19.68 11.63 -2.32
N VAL A 4 19.46 11.22 -1.06
CA VAL A 4 20.18 10.07 -0.48
C VAL A 4 19.62 8.78 -1.05
N GLY A 5 18.30 8.68 -1.17
CA GLY A 5 17.62 7.55 -1.81
C GLY A 5 18.05 7.36 -3.26
N GLU A 6 18.14 8.44 -4.03
CA GLU A 6 18.61 8.43 -5.42
C GLU A 6 20.03 7.88 -5.53
N LYS A 7 20.96 8.35 -4.69
CA LYS A 7 22.33 7.81 -4.64
C LYS A 7 22.38 6.31 -4.32
N TYR A 8 21.51 5.82 -3.45
CA TYR A 8 21.43 4.38 -3.18
C TYR A 8 20.83 3.64 -4.37
N PHE A 9 19.79 4.17 -4.99
CA PHE A 9 19.16 3.59 -6.17
C PHE A 9 20.15 3.46 -7.32
N GLU A 10 20.91 4.51 -7.64
CA GLU A 10 21.95 4.49 -8.67
C GLU A 10 23.00 3.41 -8.39
N LYS A 11 23.42 3.25 -7.13
CA LYS A 11 24.36 2.18 -6.74
C LYS A 11 23.79 0.79 -6.97
N LEU A 12 22.50 0.57 -6.70
CA LEU A 12 21.83 -0.71 -6.93
C LEU A 12 21.69 -0.97 -8.44
N ALA A 13 21.32 0.05 -9.22
CA ALA A 13 21.22 -0.01 -10.67
C ALA A 13 22.58 -0.31 -11.34
N MET A 14 23.66 0.38 -10.93
CA MET A 14 25.02 0.13 -11.45
C MET A 14 25.54 -1.28 -11.14
N ARG A 15 25.00 -1.92 -10.10
CA ARG A 15 25.34 -3.30 -9.72
C ARG A 15 24.42 -4.34 -10.37
N SER A 16 23.59 -3.92 -11.34
CA SER A 16 22.65 -4.78 -12.06
C SER A 16 21.61 -5.47 -11.16
N LEU A 17 21.32 -4.90 -9.97
CA LEU A 17 20.20 -5.37 -9.16
C LEU A 17 18.85 -5.01 -9.80
N PHE A 18 18.83 -3.89 -10.54
CA PHE A 18 17.71 -3.45 -11.34
C PHE A 18 18.10 -3.44 -12.82
N GLN A 19 17.12 -3.70 -13.68
CA GLN A 19 17.20 -3.71 -15.14
C GLN A 19 15.92 -3.11 -15.73
N ASP A 20 15.81 -3.05 -17.07
CA ASP A 20 14.60 -2.61 -17.78
C ASP A 20 14.06 -1.25 -17.30
N PHE A 21 14.90 -0.21 -17.40
CA PHE A 21 14.57 1.13 -16.94
C PHE A 21 13.63 1.85 -17.91
N TYR A 22 12.43 2.15 -17.42
CA TYR A 22 11.47 3.00 -18.12
C TYR A 22 11.62 4.43 -17.64
N ARG A 23 11.71 5.36 -18.60
CA ARG A 23 11.85 6.79 -18.35
C ARG A 23 10.60 7.53 -18.81
N ASN A 24 10.24 8.59 -18.11
CA ASN A 24 9.24 9.54 -18.59
C ASN A 24 9.84 10.50 -19.62
N ASP A 25 9.02 11.40 -20.15
CA ASP A 25 9.42 12.39 -21.17
C ASP A 25 10.56 13.31 -20.69
N ASN A 26 10.69 13.51 -19.38
CA ASN A 26 11.75 14.30 -18.77
C ASN A 26 13.04 13.50 -18.53
N GLY A 27 13.10 12.24 -18.96
CA GLY A 27 14.25 11.36 -18.81
C GLY A 27 14.42 10.75 -17.42
N SER A 28 13.54 11.05 -16.46
CA SER A 28 13.56 10.48 -15.12
C SER A 28 13.09 9.02 -15.15
N ILE A 29 13.80 8.13 -14.42
CA ILE A 29 13.40 6.72 -14.29
C ILE A 29 12.13 6.67 -13.43
N ILE A 30 11.06 6.09 -14.00
CA ILE A 30 9.76 5.94 -13.34
C ILE A 30 9.43 4.49 -12.99
N ARG A 31 10.08 3.53 -13.65
CA ARG A 31 9.91 2.09 -13.39
C ARG A 31 11.20 1.36 -13.75
N CYS A 32 11.51 0.31 -13.00
CA CYS A 32 12.56 -0.64 -13.31
C CYS A 32 12.12 -2.03 -12.86
N LYS A 33 12.75 -3.07 -13.38
CA LYS A 33 12.56 -4.46 -12.99
C LYS A 33 13.69 -4.90 -12.08
N MET A 34 13.41 -5.64 -11.01
CA MET A 34 14.45 -6.34 -10.26
C MET A 34 14.97 -7.51 -11.10
N HIS A 35 16.29 -7.70 -11.17
CA HIS A 35 16.88 -8.82 -11.90
C HIS A 35 16.37 -10.15 -11.33
N ASP A 36 16.05 -11.13 -12.18
CA ASP A 36 15.34 -12.35 -11.79
C ASP A 36 16.07 -13.13 -10.68
N MET A 37 17.39 -13.30 -10.77
CA MET A 37 18.18 -13.92 -9.68
C MET A 37 18.10 -13.17 -8.34
N VAL A 38 18.05 -11.82 -8.37
CA VAL A 38 17.94 -11.00 -7.15
C VAL A 38 16.54 -11.11 -6.58
N HIS A 39 15.54 -11.15 -7.45
CA HIS A 39 14.15 -11.39 -7.10
C HIS A 39 13.98 -12.75 -6.42
N ASP A 40 14.53 -13.83 -6.98
CA ASP A 40 14.42 -15.18 -6.41
C ASP A 40 15.11 -15.28 -5.05
N LEU A 41 16.29 -14.65 -4.91
CA LEU A 41 16.98 -14.54 -3.63
C LEU A 41 16.14 -13.74 -2.62
N ALA A 42 15.55 -12.62 -3.03
CA ALA A 42 14.69 -11.81 -2.17
C ALA A 42 13.49 -12.65 -1.68
N GLN A 43 12.80 -13.35 -2.58
CA GLN A 43 11.69 -14.23 -2.23
C GLN A 43 12.11 -15.33 -1.24
N TYR A 44 13.26 -15.97 -1.47
CA TYR A 44 13.79 -16.99 -0.56
C TYR A 44 14.03 -16.44 0.85
N LEU A 45 14.61 -15.24 0.97
CA LEU A 45 14.89 -14.59 2.24
C LEU A 45 13.62 -14.08 2.93
N THR A 46 12.62 -13.63 2.16
CA THR A 46 11.38 -13.04 2.69
C THR A 46 10.24 -14.02 2.83
N LYS A 47 10.45 -15.32 2.58
CA LYS A 47 9.40 -16.35 2.56
C LYS A 47 8.45 -16.32 3.78
N ASN A 48 8.97 -16.00 4.97
CA ASN A 48 8.19 -15.92 6.21
C ASN A 48 7.89 -14.48 6.66
N GLY A 49 8.38 -13.48 5.92
CA GLY A 49 8.29 -12.05 6.24
C GLY A 49 7.30 -11.29 5.36
N CYS A 50 7.06 -11.78 4.15
CA CYS A 50 6.18 -11.18 3.15
C CYS A 50 5.20 -12.23 2.60
N PHE A 51 4.00 -11.80 2.22
CA PHE A 51 3.09 -12.63 1.42
C PHE A 51 2.26 -11.80 0.46
N ASN A 52 1.84 -12.45 -0.62
CA ASN A 52 0.94 -11.88 -1.60
C ASN A 52 -0.36 -12.69 -1.60
N VAL A 53 -1.49 -12.00 -1.59
CA VAL A 53 -2.81 -12.61 -1.69
C VAL A 53 -3.49 -12.06 -2.92
N GLU A 54 -3.90 -12.94 -3.81
CA GLU A 54 -4.82 -12.62 -4.90
C GLU A 54 -6.14 -13.31 -4.56
N VAL A 55 -7.21 -12.52 -4.42
CA VAL A 55 -8.55 -13.02 -4.09
C VAL A 55 -9.44 -12.86 -5.32
N ASP A 56 -9.79 -14.02 -5.88
CA ASP A 56 -10.57 -14.15 -7.11
C ASP A 56 -11.98 -14.68 -6.86
N ASP A 57 -12.24 -15.22 -5.67
CA ASP A 57 -13.47 -15.96 -5.35
C ASP A 57 -14.31 -15.22 -4.30
N ILE A 58 -15.61 -15.51 -4.30
CA ILE A 58 -16.59 -14.99 -3.34
C ILE A 58 -16.41 -15.68 -1.96
N GLY A 59 -15.73 -16.84 -1.93
CA GLY A 59 -15.47 -17.63 -0.72
C GLY A 59 -14.45 -17.04 0.25
N GLU A 60 -14.60 -17.33 1.55
CA GLU A 60 -13.66 -16.90 2.58
C GLU A 60 -12.25 -17.45 2.33
N PHE A 61 -11.28 -16.54 2.15
CA PHE A 61 -9.88 -16.91 2.11
C PHE A 61 -9.44 -17.40 3.51
N ARG A 62 -9.10 -18.69 3.61
CA ARG A 62 -8.57 -19.28 4.85
C ARG A 62 -7.05 -19.18 4.87
N LEU A 63 -6.54 -18.53 5.91
CA LEU A 63 -5.12 -18.38 6.13
C LEU A 63 -4.50 -19.73 6.52
N ASN A 64 -3.45 -20.15 5.80
CA ASN A 64 -2.58 -21.22 6.29
C ASN A 64 -1.60 -20.63 7.33
N SER A 65 -1.17 -21.44 8.30
CA SER A 65 -0.25 -21.05 9.41
C SER A 65 1.09 -20.43 8.95
N TYR A 66 1.38 -20.54 7.65
CA TYR A 66 2.53 -19.93 6.98
C TYR A 66 2.59 -18.39 7.14
N TYR A 67 1.45 -17.70 7.26
CA TYR A 67 1.37 -16.25 7.21
C TYR A 67 1.41 -15.55 8.58
N GLU A 68 1.36 -16.29 9.69
CA GLU A 68 1.27 -15.75 11.06
C GLU A 68 2.46 -14.84 11.45
N LYS A 69 3.62 -15.03 10.83
CA LYS A 69 4.86 -14.27 11.14
C LYS A 69 5.12 -13.11 10.19
N ALA A 70 4.33 -12.98 9.14
CA ALA A 70 4.57 -11.98 8.13
C ALA A 70 4.36 -10.56 8.65
N ARG A 71 5.15 -9.63 8.12
CA ARG A 71 5.12 -8.22 8.48
C ARG A 71 4.78 -7.34 7.28
N HIS A 72 4.75 -7.91 6.09
CA HIS A 72 4.54 -7.18 4.85
C HIS A 72 3.58 -7.98 3.99
N SER A 73 2.59 -7.31 3.42
CA SER A 73 1.61 -7.97 2.56
C SER A 73 1.28 -7.11 1.34
N MET A 74 1.06 -7.78 0.22
CA MET A 74 0.35 -7.25 -0.93
C MET A 74 -0.96 -8.01 -1.09
N ILE A 75 -2.05 -7.28 -1.25
CA ILE A 75 -3.38 -7.85 -1.51
C ILE A 75 -3.87 -7.29 -2.82
N VAL A 76 -4.33 -8.18 -3.69
CA VAL A 76 -5.02 -7.87 -4.94
C VAL A 76 -6.41 -8.48 -4.84
N LEU A 77 -7.45 -7.65 -4.88
CA LEU A 77 -8.84 -8.09 -4.90
C LEU A 77 -9.43 -7.86 -6.29
N LYS A 78 -9.93 -8.93 -6.91
CA LYS A 78 -10.65 -8.82 -8.19
C LYS A 78 -12.07 -8.28 -7.98
N GLU A 79 -12.68 -7.92 -9.09
CA GLU A 79 -14.06 -7.44 -9.15
C GLU A 79 -15.00 -8.44 -8.46
N ASN A 80 -15.83 -7.95 -7.53
CA ASN A 80 -16.77 -8.73 -6.72
C ASN A 80 -16.17 -9.72 -5.70
N ALA A 81 -14.85 -9.77 -5.52
CA ALA A 81 -14.24 -10.55 -4.44
C ALA A 81 -14.71 -10.04 -3.07
N SER A 82 -14.75 -10.94 -2.07
CA SER A 82 -14.99 -10.53 -0.69
C SER A 82 -13.69 -10.01 -0.05
N PHE A 83 -13.80 -9.04 0.86
CA PHE A 83 -12.62 -8.59 1.60
C PHE A 83 -12.15 -9.72 2.53
N PRO A 84 -10.88 -10.14 2.48
CA PRO A 84 -10.40 -11.24 3.30
C PRO A 84 -10.04 -10.76 4.72
N ILE A 85 -11.04 -10.25 5.45
CA ILE A 85 -10.84 -9.63 6.77
C ILE A 85 -10.21 -10.59 7.79
N SER A 86 -10.49 -11.90 7.62
CA SER A 86 -9.96 -13.01 8.40
C SER A 86 -8.42 -13.02 8.46
N ILE A 87 -7.75 -12.58 7.39
CA ILE A 87 -6.29 -12.55 7.28
C ILE A 87 -5.67 -11.55 8.26
N PHE A 88 -6.45 -10.56 8.71
CA PHE A 88 -5.93 -9.41 9.43
C PHE A 88 -6.23 -9.43 10.91
N TYR A 89 -7.03 -10.37 11.41
CA TYR A 89 -7.18 -10.54 12.85
C TYR A 89 -5.82 -10.88 13.48
N GLU A 90 -5.45 -10.12 14.51
CA GLU A 90 -4.22 -10.31 15.31
C GLU A 90 -2.88 -10.17 14.54
N ASN A 91 -2.91 -9.52 13.37
CA ASN A 91 -1.72 -9.45 12.53
C ASN A 91 -0.65 -8.46 13.08
N ARG A 92 0.63 -8.78 12.82
CA ARG A 92 1.78 -7.91 13.12
C ARG A 92 2.27 -7.17 11.88
N LEU A 93 1.38 -6.91 10.91
CA LEU A 93 1.75 -6.24 9.67
C LEU A 93 2.26 -4.84 9.96
N ARG A 94 3.30 -4.50 9.22
CA ARG A 94 4.00 -3.21 9.23
C ARG A 94 3.86 -2.51 7.90
N SER A 95 3.70 -3.24 6.80
CA SER A 95 3.30 -2.66 5.53
C SER A 95 2.18 -3.43 4.86
N LEU A 96 1.27 -2.69 4.27
CA LEU A 96 0.20 -3.21 3.45
C LEU A 96 0.17 -2.46 2.12
N VAL A 97 0.26 -3.21 1.03
CA VAL A 97 -0.05 -2.75 -0.32
C VAL A 97 -1.40 -3.34 -0.69
N PHE A 98 -2.35 -2.50 -1.06
CA PHE A 98 -3.69 -2.93 -1.40
C PHE A 98 -4.08 -2.40 -2.77
N HIS A 99 -4.48 -3.33 -3.62
CA HIS A 99 -5.00 -3.07 -4.95
C HIS A 99 -6.34 -3.76 -5.11
N CYS A 100 -7.30 -3.06 -5.65
CA CYS A 100 -8.64 -3.56 -5.83
C CYS A 100 -9.20 -3.08 -7.16
N ASP A 101 -9.63 -4.05 -7.97
CA ASP A 101 -10.27 -3.82 -9.24
C ASP A 101 -11.79 -3.80 -9.06
N GLY A 102 -12.44 -2.74 -9.55
CA GLY A 102 -13.89 -2.71 -9.75
C GLY A 102 -14.75 -2.56 -8.49
N TRP A 103 -14.18 -2.41 -7.29
CA TRP A 103 -15.00 -2.06 -6.12
C TRP A 103 -15.46 -0.61 -6.19
N GLY A 104 -16.75 -0.40 -5.94
CA GLY A 104 -17.27 0.94 -5.69
C GLY A 104 -16.66 1.52 -4.40
N SER A 105 -16.34 2.81 -4.43
CA SER A 105 -15.74 3.53 -3.29
C SER A 105 -16.41 3.29 -1.93
N GLU A 106 -17.73 3.13 -1.89
CA GLU A 106 -18.50 2.90 -0.66
C GLU A 106 -18.22 1.52 -0.05
N HIS A 107 -18.16 0.48 -0.89
CA HIS A 107 -17.83 -0.88 -0.46
C HIS A 107 -16.41 -0.92 0.12
N MET A 108 -15.47 -0.28 -0.58
CA MET A 108 -14.09 -0.20 -0.12
C MET A 108 -13.98 0.58 1.20
N TYR A 109 -14.69 1.69 1.34
CA TYR A 109 -14.70 2.51 2.56
C TYR A 109 -15.18 1.72 3.78
N ILE A 110 -16.26 0.95 3.65
CA ILE A 110 -16.81 0.13 4.73
C ILE A 110 -15.82 -0.98 5.13
N GLU A 111 -15.28 -1.73 4.17
CA GLU A 111 -14.41 -2.88 4.47
C GLU A 111 -13.05 -2.45 5.05
N THR A 112 -12.46 -1.38 4.52
CA THR A 112 -11.20 -0.85 5.03
C THR A 112 -11.34 -0.21 6.42
N SER A 113 -12.53 0.29 6.79
CA SER A 113 -12.76 0.80 8.15
C SER A 113 -12.68 -0.31 9.22
N LYS A 114 -13.20 -1.51 8.93
CA LYS A 114 -13.14 -2.68 9.81
C LYS A 114 -11.71 -3.25 9.91
N LEU A 115 -10.93 -3.08 8.85
CA LEU A 115 -9.55 -3.54 8.76
C LEU A 115 -8.64 -2.85 9.78
N PHE A 116 -8.77 -1.53 9.89
CA PHE A 116 -7.86 -0.70 10.67
C PHE A 116 -7.91 -0.97 12.18
N ASP A 117 -9.03 -1.52 12.66
CA ASP A 117 -9.18 -1.96 14.05
C ASP A 117 -8.16 -3.04 14.44
N HIS A 118 -7.65 -3.80 13.46
CA HIS A 118 -6.75 -4.92 13.68
C HIS A 118 -5.30 -4.65 13.21
N MET A 119 -5.00 -3.43 12.74
CA MET A 119 -3.71 -3.07 12.12
C MET A 119 -2.86 -2.12 12.98
N SER A 120 -2.85 -2.33 14.30
CA SER A 120 -2.16 -1.45 15.25
C SER A 120 -0.64 -1.29 15.00
N CYS A 121 0.00 -2.29 14.38
CA CYS A 121 1.44 -2.29 14.09
C CYS A 121 1.81 -1.64 12.74
N LEU A 122 0.82 -1.21 11.94
CA LEU A 122 1.04 -0.76 10.57
C LEU A 122 1.85 0.54 10.52
N ARG A 123 2.82 0.59 9.61
CA ARG A 123 3.75 1.71 9.42
C ARG A 123 3.72 2.26 8.00
N ALA A 124 3.36 1.45 7.01
CA ALA A 124 3.19 1.87 5.63
C ALA A 124 1.89 1.30 5.07
N LEU A 125 1.07 2.16 4.47
CA LEU A 125 -0.18 1.79 3.83
C LEU A 125 -0.22 2.38 2.43
N GLN A 126 -0.48 1.54 1.43
CA GLN A 126 -0.65 1.95 0.05
C GLN A 126 -2.02 1.56 -0.49
N PHE A 127 -2.75 2.59 -0.91
CA PHE A 127 -4.04 2.54 -1.58
C PHE A 127 -4.01 3.29 -2.92
N CYS A 128 -2.88 3.30 -3.64
CA CYS A 128 -2.82 3.93 -4.94
C CYS A 128 -3.71 3.21 -5.97
N TYR A 129 -4.31 3.97 -6.90
CA TYR A 129 -5.17 3.44 -7.97
C TYR A 129 -6.34 2.56 -7.48
N ASN A 130 -7.09 2.98 -6.45
CA ASN A 130 -8.23 2.22 -5.93
C ASN A 130 -9.58 2.93 -6.17
N SER A 131 -9.62 4.00 -6.97
CA SER A 131 -10.83 4.77 -7.28
C SER A 131 -11.61 5.22 -6.02
N ILE A 132 -10.89 5.57 -4.96
CA ILE A 132 -11.47 5.89 -3.66
C ILE A 132 -11.95 7.34 -3.64
N LYS A 133 -13.11 7.60 -3.06
CA LYS A 133 -13.67 8.96 -2.92
C LYS A 133 -13.27 9.63 -1.62
N TYR A 134 -13.00 8.82 -0.59
CA TYR A 134 -12.71 9.26 0.76
C TYR A 134 -11.62 8.40 1.36
N VAL A 135 -10.78 9.01 2.20
CA VAL A 135 -9.87 8.24 3.06
C VAL A 135 -10.74 7.47 4.07
N PRO A 136 -10.54 6.16 4.26
CA PRO A 136 -11.43 5.36 5.12
C PRO A 136 -11.44 5.83 6.59
N ILE A 137 -12.62 5.77 7.22
CA ILE A 137 -12.77 6.03 8.66
C ILE A 137 -11.88 5.08 9.46
N GLY A 138 -11.30 5.60 10.54
CA GLY A 138 -10.44 4.81 11.42
C GLY A 138 -8.98 4.77 10.99
N VAL A 139 -8.59 5.47 9.91
CA VAL A 139 -7.17 5.61 9.54
C VAL A 139 -6.36 6.19 10.71
N ASN A 140 -6.94 7.08 11.51
CA ASN A 140 -6.33 7.64 12.73
C ASN A 140 -6.01 6.60 13.81
N LYS A 141 -6.63 5.42 13.78
CA LYS A 141 -6.29 4.29 14.67
C LYS A 141 -4.92 3.69 14.35
N LEU A 142 -4.39 3.93 13.15
CA LEU A 142 -3.06 3.50 12.72
C LEU A 142 -1.98 4.41 13.33
N ILE A 143 -1.88 4.42 14.66
CA ILE A 143 -1.02 5.35 15.43
C ILE A 143 0.46 5.25 15.09
N HIS A 144 0.92 4.14 14.49
CA HIS A 144 2.31 3.92 14.10
C HIS A 144 2.58 4.18 12.61
N LEU A 145 1.58 4.65 11.85
CA LEU A 145 1.69 4.92 10.43
C LEU A 145 2.70 6.03 10.17
N ARG A 146 3.64 5.76 9.25
CA ARG A 146 4.71 6.67 8.81
C ARG A 146 4.59 7.02 7.32
N TYR A 147 4.00 6.13 6.54
CA TYR A 147 3.80 6.31 5.11
C TYR A 147 2.35 6.00 4.76
N LEU A 148 1.65 6.98 4.18
CA LEU A 148 0.32 6.82 3.63
C LEU A 148 0.35 7.24 2.16
N ASP A 149 -0.04 6.31 1.29
CA ASP A 149 -0.12 6.56 -0.15
C ASP A 149 -1.54 6.35 -0.62
N ILE A 150 -2.17 7.44 -1.03
CA ILE A 150 -3.50 7.48 -1.63
C ILE A 150 -3.43 8.11 -3.03
N SER A 151 -2.24 8.11 -3.64
CA SER A 151 -2.01 8.69 -4.95
C SER A 151 -2.91 8.06 -6.02
N GLU A 152 -3.16 8.82 -7.09
CA GLU A 152 -3.89 8.34 -8.26
C GLU A 152 -5.32 7.89 -7.92
N ASN A 153 -5.91 8.56 -6.92
CA ASN A 153 -7.33 8.48 -6.60
C ASN A 153 -7.98 9.84 -6.92
N ASP A 154 -8.44 9.97 -8.16
CA ASP A 154 -8.93 11.23 -8.69
C ASP A 154 -10.21 11.73 -8.01
N ASP A 155 -11.05 10.85 -7.49
CA ASP A 155 -12.32 11.26 -6.89
C ASP A 155 -12.19 11.82 -5.47
N ILE A 156 -11.01 11.79 -4.86
CA ILE A 156 -10.77 12.41 -3.54
C ILE A 156 -10.84 13.93 -3.69
N LYS A 157 -11.86 14.54 -3.08
CA LYS A 157 -12.06 15.99 -3.11
C LYS A 157 -11.43 16.73 -1.92
N GLU A 158 -11.39 16.07 -0.77
CA GLU A 158 -10.87 16.60 0.47
C GLU A 158 -10.25 15.48 1.33
N LEU A 159 -9.21 15.84 2.08
CA LEU A 159 -8.67 14.97 3.12
C LEU A 159 -9.43 15.23 4.43
N PRO A 160 -9.90 14.20 5.15
CA PRO A 160 -10.56 14.40 6.42
C PRO A 160 -9.55 14.80 7.51
N GLU A 161 -9.99 15.55 8.52
CA GLU A 161 -9.14 16.02 9.63
C GLU A 161 -8.41 14.89 10.35
N VAL A 162 -9.00 13.68 10.39
CA VAL A 162 -8.39 12.48 10.98
C VAL A 162 -7.04 12.09 10.37
N VAL A 163 -6.74 12.48 9.13
CA VAL A 163 -5.41 12.25 8.52
C VAL A 163 -4.33 13.07 9.25
N TYR A 164 -4.70 14.20 9.84
CA TYR A 164 -3.79 15.09 10.58
C TYR A 164 -3.55 14.61 12.01
N GLU A 165 -4.40 13.72 12.52
CA GLU A 165 -4.20 13.03 13.81
C GLU A 165 -3.14 11.91 13.70
N LEU A 166 -2.63 11.61 12.50
CA LEU A 166 -1.55 10.67 12.28
C LEU A 166 -0.19 11.29 12.66
N TYR A 167 0.04 11.50 13.96
CA TYR A 167 1.21 12.21 14.48
C TYR A 167 2.57 11.61 14.08
N ASN A 168 2.60 10.33 13.73
CA ASN A 168 3.82 9.63 13.30
C ASN A 168 4.02 9.64 11.77
N LEU A 169 3.09 10.24 11.01
CA LEU A 169 3.14 10.26 9.55
C LEU A 169 4.32 11.11 9.07
N GLN A 170 5.18 10.50 8.26
CA GLN A 170 6.39 11.13 7.70
C GLN A 170 6.20 11.46 6.22
N THR A 171 5.34 10.72 5.53
CA THR A 171 5.07 10.91 4.11
C THR A 171 3.61 10.63 3.83
N LEU A 172 2.97 11.60 3.18
CA LEU A 172 1.65 11.49 2.60
C LEU A 172 1.78 11.68 1.09
N ASN A 173 1.52 10.63 0.32
CA ASN A 173 1.54 10.69 -1.14
C ASN A 173 0.11 10.87 -1.67
N ILE A 174 -0.14 12.04 -2.26
CA ILE A 174 -1.41 12.46 -2.91
C ILE A 174 -1.19 12.80 -4.39
N LYS A 175 -0.07 12.37 -4.98
CA LYS A 175 0.23 12.62 -6.38
C LYS A 175 -0.90 12.07 -7.26
N GLY A 176 -1.32 12.81 -8.29
CA GLY A 176 -2.37 12.35 -9.19
C GLY A 176 -3.77 12.28 -8.55
N CYS A 177 -4.00 12.90 -7.39
CA CYS A 177 -5.35 13.17 -6.88
C CYS A 177 -5.85 14.50 -7.47
N ASN A 178 -6.28 14.49 -8.74
CA ASN A 178 -6.47 15.74 -9.49
C ASN A 178 -7.65 16.60 -8.99
N ASN A 179 -8.66 16.00 -8.35
CA ASN A 179 -9.80 16.75 -7.78
C ASN A 179 -9.61 17.14 -6.31
N LEU A 180 -8.44 16.88 -5.71
CA LEU A 180 -8.16 17.26 -4.33
C LEU A 180 -7.98 18.78 -4.25
N THR A 181 -9.03 19.48 -3.85
CA THR A 181 -9.07 20.95 -3.83
C THR A 181 -8.90 21.55 -2.44
N LYS A 182 -9.07 20.73 -1.39
CA LYS A 182 -8.94 21.17 0.00
C LYS A 182 -7.98 20.28 0.76
N LEU A 183 -6.92 20.91 1.27
CA LEU A 183 -6.15 20.39 2.38
C LEU A 183 -6.71 21.03 3.66
N PRO A 184 -6.97 20.28 4.74
CA PRO A 184 -7.38 20.84 6.01
C PRO A 184 -6.49 21.97 6.50
N LYS A 185 -7.14 22.95 7.14
CA LYS A 185 -6.48 24.09 7.78
C LYS A 185 -5.86 23.58 9.09
N ARG A 186 -4.57 23.86 9.28
CA ARG A 186 -3.90 23.67 10.58
C ARG A 186 -4.40 24.68 11.61
#